data_AF-A0A926CPQ2-F1
#
_entry.id   AF-A0A926CPQ2-F1
#
_cell.length_a   1.000
_cell.length_b   1.000
_cell.length_c   1.000
_cell.angle_alpha   90.00
_cell.angle_beta   90.00
_cell.angle_gamma   90.00
#
_symmetry.space_group_name_H-M   'P 1'
#
loop_
_entity.id
_entity.type
_entity.pdbx_description
1 polymer ?
#
loop_
_entity_poly.entity_id
_entity_poly.type
_entity_poly.pdbx_seq_one_letter_code
_entity_poly.pdbx_strand_id
1 'polypeptide(L)'
;MEPDRSLPSTFTVGILVHGGNHFIVRGPLPDREAARELVRHWSLIQIGGTTPPWLNLWHISTREFRENLQWAVVVPGDDNISPAVQVLLDELSARGITIHNYG
;
A
#
# COMPACT_ATOMS: atom_id res chain seq x y z
N MET A 1 -9.73 -22.86 28.81
CA MET A 1 -10.12 -22.86 27.39
C MET A 1 -10.24 -21.40 27.00
N GLU A 2 -9.10 -20.79 26.72
CA GLU A 2 -8.97 -19.38 26.39
C GLU A 2 -8.74 -19.31 24.88
N PRO A 3 -9.42 -18.45 24.12
CA PRO A 3 -8.99 -18.23 22.75
C PRO A 3 -7.69 -17.43 22.82
N ASP A 4 -6.57 -18.14 22.75
CA ASP A 4 -5.31 -17.58 22.28
C ASP A 4 -5.55 -17.08 20.85
N ARG A 5 -6.04 -15.85 20.74
CA ARG A 5 -5.94 -15.07 19.53
C ARG A 5 -4.49 -14.64 19.44
N SER A 6 -3.63 -15.58 19.07
CA SER A 6 -2.48 -15.27 18.23
C SER A 6 -3.02 -14.43 17.08
N LEU A 7 -2.93 -13.10 17.21
CA LEU A 7 -3.12 -12.17 16.10
C LEU A 7 -2.27 -12.77 14.97
N PRO A 8 -2.81 -13.01 13.76
CA PRO A 8 -1.91 -13.38 12.69
C PRO A 8 -0.97 -12.19 12.52
N SER A 9 0.28 -12.36 12.92
CA SER A 9 1.41 -11.52 12.54
C SER A 9 1.69 -11.70 11.04
N THR A 10 0.64 -11.80 10.22
CA THR A 10 0.71 -11.76 8.78
C THR A 10 0.88 -10.30 8.44
N PHE A 11 2.14 -9.87 8.40
CA PHE A 11 2.52 -8.68 7.67
C PHE A 11 2.09 -8.90 6.21
N THR A 12 0.88 -8.47 5.91
CA THR A 12 0.30 -8.62 4.58
C THR A 12 1.06 -7.75 3.62
N VAL A 13 1.39 -8.28 2.45
CA VAL A 13 2.06 -7.49 1.42
C VAL A 13 0.98 -6.82 0.60
N GLY A 14 1.09 -5.51 0.44
CA GLY A 14 0.19 -4.74 -0.37
C GLY A 14 0.94 -3.75 -1.24
N ILE A 15 0.20 -3.15 -2.15
CA ILE A 15 0.73 -2.12 -3.03
C ILE A 15 -0.09 -0.84 -2.87
N LEU A 16 0.60 0.27 -2.63
CA LEU A 16 0.02 1.60 -2.70
C LEU A 16 0.38 2.21 -4.04
N VAL A 17 -0.63 2.65 -4.76
CA VAL A 17 -0.53 3.29 -6.06
C VAL A 17 -0.94 4.75 -5.90
N HIS A 18 -0.15 5.66 -6.46
CA HIS A 18 -0.43 7.09 -6.49
C HIS A 18 0.00 7.68 -7.82
N GLY A 19 -0.98 8.10 -8.63
CA GLY A 19 -0.74 8.65 -9.97
C GLY A 19 0.11 7.72 -10.83
N GLY A 20 1.33 8.15 -11.17
CA GLY A 20 2.31 7.35 -11.92
C GLY A 20 3.23 6.47 -11.09
N ASN A 21 3.18 6.53 -9.76
CA ASN A 21 4.10 5.84 -8.88
C ASN A 21 3.42 4.72 -8.07
N HIS A 22 4.17 3.70 -7.68
CA HIS A 22 3.67 2.61 -6.87
C HIS A 22 4.72 2.14 -5.86
N PHE A 23 4.28 1.86 -4.64
CA PHE A 23 5.11 1.41 -3.53
C PHE A 23 4.59 0.06 -3.03
N ILE A 24 5.47 -0.94 -3.01
CA ILE A 24 5.14 -2.21 -2.36
C ILE A 24 5.45 -2.07 -0.87
N VAL A 25 4.47 -2.40 -0.04
CA VAL A 25 4.55 -2.26 1.40
C VAL A 25 4.18 -3.54 2.10
N ARG A 26 4.77 -3.76 3.26
CA ARG A 26 4.35 -4.78 4.21
C ARG A 26 3.61 -4.10 5.34
N GLY A 27 2.37 -4.51 5.58
CA GLY A 27 1.53 -3.98 6.63
C GLY A 27 0.06 -4.39 6.48
N PRO A 28 -0.79 -4.04 7.44
CA PRO A 28 -2.23 -4.23 7.31
C PRO A 28 -2.79 -3.40 6.13
N LEU A 29 -3.98 -3.74 5.64
CA LEU A 29 -4.68 -2.89 4.66
C LEU A 29 -4.91 -1.50 5.28
N PRO A 30 -4.35 -0.41 4.72
CA PRO A 30 -4.59 0.92 5.24
C PRO A 30 -5.98 1.42 4.86
N ASP A 31 -6.61 2.20 5.74
CA ASP A 31 -7.79 3.00 5.42
C ASP A 31 -7.44 4.18 4.51
N ARG A 32 -8.47 4.87 4.00
CA ARG A 32 -8.32 6.01 3.08
C ARG A 32 -7.38 7.11 3.58
N GLU A 33 -7.49 7.49 4.85
CA GLU A 33 -6.63 8.53 5.45
C GLU A 33 -5.19 8.05 5.59
N ALA A 34 -5.00 6.84 6.15
CA ALA A 34 -3.68 6.24 6.30
C ALA A 34 -2.97 6.06 4.95
N ALA A 35 -3.67 5.62 3.90
CA ALA A 35 -3.10 5.45 2.58
C ALA A 35 -2.62 6.77 1.96
N ARG A 36 -3.39 7.86 2.15
CA ARG A 36 -2.99 9.21 1.71
C ARG A 36 -1.76 9.70 2.45
N GLU A 37 -1.70 9.50 3.75
CA GLU A 37 -0.54 9.90 4.56
C GLU A 37 0.71 9.07 4.24
N LEU A 38 0.58 7.76 3.99
CA LEU A 38 1.66 6.88 3.53
C LEU A 38 2.25 7.37 2.21
N VAL A 39 1.39 7.61 1.23
CA VAL A 39 1.79 8.16 -0.07
C VAL A 39 2.44 9.54 0.10
N ARG A 40 1.87 10.43 0.91
CA ARG A 40 2.44 11.75 1.18
C ARG A 40 3.80 11.66 1.88
N HIS A 41 3.97 10.71 2.80
CA HIS A 41 5.19 10.50 3.55
C HIS A 41 6.33 9.97 2.67
N TRP A 42 6.06 9.07 1.73
CA TRP A 42 7.09 8.49 0.85
C TRP A 42 7.25 9.17 -0.50
N SER A 43 6.22 9.88 -0.99
CA SER A 43 6.32 10.69 -2.21
C SER A 43 7.03 12.01 -1.98
N LEU A 44 6.92 12.59 -0.78
CA LEU A 44 7.68 13.78 -0.42
C LEU A 44 8.97 13.33 0.26
N ILE A 45 10.12 13.72 -0.31
CA ILE A 45 11.40 13.65 0.40
C ILE A 45 11.28 14.57 1.62
N GLN A 46 10.89 14.02 2.77
CA GLN A 46 10.83 14.79 4.02
C GLN A 46 12.24 14.91 4.58
N ILE A 47 12.93 16.00 4.24
CA ILE A 47 14.16 16.37 4.97
C ILE A 47 13.73 16.81 6.38
N GLY A 48 14.01 15.97 7.38
CA GLY A 48 13.77 16.26 8.80
C GLY A 48 12.35 15.99 9.31
N GLY A 49 11.48 15.35 8.53
CA GLY A 49 10.13 15.01 8.97
C GLY A 49 10.10 13.78 9.88
N THR A 50 9.47 13.89 11.04
CA THR A 50 9.24 12.74 11.93
C THR A 50 8.15 11.85 11.34
N THR A 51 8.49 10.60 11.00
CA THR A 51 7.50 9.58 10.66
C THR A 51 6.55 9.39 11.84
N PRO A 52 5.23 9.56 11.66
CA PRO A 52 4.27 9.30 12.73
C PRO A 52 4.43 7.87 13.25
N PRO A 53 4.36 7.62 14.57
CA PRO A 53 4.63 6.30 15.14
C PRO A 53 3.63 5.23 14.67
N TRP A 54 2.45 5.62 14.19
CA TRP A 54 1.47 4.70 13.61
C TRP A 54 1.81 4.31 12.16
N LEU A 55 2.58 5.13 11.43
CA LEU A 55 3.08 4.79 10.09
C LEU A 55 4.12 3.67 10.12
N ASN A 56 4.77 3.43 11.27
CA ASN A 56 5.71 2.33 11.49
C ASN A 56 5.06 0.93 11.35
N LEU A 57 3.74 0.84 11.23
CA LEU A 57 3.06 -0.42 10.89
C LEU A 57 3.25 -0.82 9.43
N TRP A 58 3.63 0.13 8.56
CA TRP A 58 3.89 -0.10 7.14
C TRP A 58 5.35 0.13 6.81
N HIS A 59 5.95 -0.83 6.12
CA HIS A 59 7.33 -0.73 5.66
C HIS A 59 7.39 -0.91 4.15
N ILE A 60 8.02 0.04 3.45
CA ILE A 60 8.37 -0.17 2.03
C ILE A 60 9.32 -1.36 1.96
N SER A 61 9.00 -2.31 1.10
CA SER A 61 9.89 -3.41 0.79
C SER A 61 10.14 -3.47 -0.70
N THR A 62 11.39 -3.27 -1.09
CA THR A 62 11.84 -3.33 -2.49
C THR A 62 12.20 -4.74 -2.94
N ARG A 63 12.21 -5.71 -2.00
CA ARG A 63 12.50 -7.12 -2.24
C ARG A 63 11.24 -7.98 -2.37
N GLU A 64 10.07 -7.36 -2.32
CA GLU A 64 8.80 -8.06 -2.44
C GLU A 64 8.38 -8.20 -3.89
N PHE A 65 7.99 -9.42 -4.24
CA PHE A 65 7.43 -9.72 -5.55
C PHE A 65 5.96 -9.31 -5.60
N ARG A 66 5.53 -8.81 -6.76
CA ARG A 66 4.12 -8.52 -7.08
C ARG A 66 3.21 -9.73 -6.87
N GLU A 67 3.80 -10.92 -6.79
CA GLU A 67 3.09 -12.17 -6.62
C GLU A 67 2.58 -12.44 -5.21
N ASN A 68 3.16 -11.79 -4.20
CA ASN A 68 2.75 -11.94 -2.80
C ASN A 68 1.73 -10.88 -2.36
N LEU A 69 1.33 -10.00 -3.29
CA LEU A 69 0.36 -8.94 -3.02
C LEU A 69 -0.99 -9.55 -2.66
N GLN A 70 -1.55 -9.16 -1.52
CA GLN A 70 -2.87 -9.58 -1.07
C GLN A 70 -3.92 -8.47 -1.20
N TRP A 71 -3.48 -7.22 -1.23
CA TRP A 71 -4.35 -6.08 -1.47
C TRP A 71 -3.64 -5.01 -2.29
N ALA A 72 -4.43 -4.23 -3.02
CA ALA A 72 -3.96 -3.07 -3.75
C ALA A 72 -4.79 -1.86 -3.35
N VAL A 73 -4.13 -0.74 -3.09
CA VAL A 73 -4.77 0.52 -2.74
C VAL A 73 -4.37 1.56 -3.77
N VAL A 74 -5.35 2.23 -4.33
CA VAL A 74 -5.15 3.34 -5.28
C VAL A 74 -5.58 4.61 -4.60
N VAL A 75 -4.64 5.52 -4.43
CA VAL A 75 -4.87 6.87 -3.92
C VAL A 75 -4.87 7.82 -5.11
N PRO A 76 -5.96 8.58 -5.32
CA PRO A 76 -5.95 9.61 -6.36
C PRO A 76 -4.87 10.65 -6.04
N GLY A 77 -4.00 10.91 -7.00
CA GLY A 77 -3.09 12.06 -6.97
C GLY A 77 -3.61 13.19 -7.85
N ASP A 78 -2.90 14.31 -7.85
CA ASP A 78 -3.12 15.39 -8.83
C ASP A 78 -2.84 14.93 -10.27
N ASP A 79 -1.99 13.91 -10.43
CA ASP A 79 -1.62 13.34 -11.72
C ASP A 79 -2.54 12.19 -12.15
N ASN A 80 -2.77 12.10 -13.47
CA ASN A 80 -3.43 10.94 -14.07
C ASN A 80 -2.64 9.65 -13.80
N ILE A 81 -3.37 8.54 -13.59
CA ILE A 81 -2.75 7.22 -13.47
C ILE A 81 -2.00 6.91 -14.76
N SER A 82 -0.71 6.60 -14.62
CA SER A 82 0.13 6.27 -15.78
C SER A 82 -0.31 4.93 -16.40
N PRO A 83 -0.18 4.76 -17.73
CA PRO A 83 -0.60 3.53 -18.40
C PRO A 83 0.08 2.27 -17.84
N ALA A 84 1.33 2.37 -17.40
CA ALA A 84 2.05 1.27 -16.75
C ALA A 84 1.41 0.83 -15.42
N VAL A 85 0.88 1.79 -14.65
CA VAL A 85 0.15 1.52 -13.41
C VAL A 85 -1.22 0.92 -13.72
N GLN A 86 -1.88 1.39 -14.78
CA GLN A 86 -3.16 0.83 -15.20
C GLN A 86 -3.04 -0.65 -15.60
N VAL A 87 -1.97 -1.01 -16.32
CA VAL A 87 -1.64 -2.41 -16.65
C VAL A 87 -1.41 -3.21 -15.37
N LEU A 88 -0.64 -2.67 -14.41
CA LEU A 88 -0.41 -3.33 -13.13
C LEU A 88 -1.73 -3.58 -12.38
N LEU A 89 -2.64 -2.60 -12.32
CA LEU A 89 -3.94 -2.78 -11.68
C LEU A 89 -4.79 -3.85 -12.38
N ASP A 90 -4.75 -3.90 -13.71
CA ASP A 90 -5.42 -4.95 -14.48
C ASP A 90 -4.87 -6.34 -14.15
N GLU A 91 -3.54 -6.49 -14.09
CA GLU A 91 -2.87 -7.74 -13.68
C GLU A 91 -3.28 -8.17 -12.27
N LEU A 92 -3.36 -7.23 -11.32
CA LEU A 92 -3.76 -7.52 -9.93
C LEU A 92 -5.23 -7.93 -9.87
N SER A 93 -6.10 -7.25 -10.61
CA SER A 93 -7.53 -7.59 -10.69
C SER A 93 -7.73 -8.97 -11.33
N ALA A 94 -7.01 -9.28 -12.41
CA ALA A 94 -7.05 -10.58 -13.08
C ALA A 94 -6.60 -11.74 -12.15
N ARG A 95 -5.74 -11.44 -11.18
CA ARG A 95 -5.30 -12.39 -10.14
C ARG A 95 -6.28 -12.53 -8.98
N GLY A 96 -7.35 -11.74 -8.94
CA GLY A 96 -8.32 -11.72 -7.85
C GLY A 96 -7.87 -10.91 -6.62
N ILE A 97 -6.85 -10.05 -6.76
CA ILE A 97 -6.44 -9.15 -5.69
C ILE A 97 -7.47 -8.02 -5.58
N THR A 98 -7.93 -7.75 -4.36
CA THR A 98 -8.91 -6.68 -4.13
C THR A 98 -8.23 -5.32 -4.27
N ILE A 99 -8.76 -4.51 -5.19
CA ILE A 99 -8.29 -3.14 -5.45
C ILE A 99 -9.22 -2.15 -4.75
N HIS A 100 -8.69 -1.44 -3.77
CA HIS A 100 -9.37 -0.40 -3.01
C HIS A 100 -9.05 0.97 -3.62
N ASN A 101 -10.04 1.58 -4.28
CA ASN A 101 -9.91 2.96 -4.76
C ASN A 101 -10.35 3.93 -3.66
N TYR A 102 -9.43 4.74 -3.16
CA TYR A 102 -9.68 5.75 -2.13
C TYR A 102 -9.91 7.17 -2.70
N GLY A 103 -10.57 7.19 -3.87
CA GLY A 103 -11.16 8.37 -4.54
C GLY A 103 -11.81 9.33 -3.58
#